data_AF-A0A9C9FY34-F1
#
_entry.id   AF-A0A9C9FY34-F1
#
_cell.length_a   1.000
_cell.length_b   1.000
_cell.length_c   1.000
_cell.angle_alpha   90.00
_cell.angle_beta   90.00
_cell.angle_gamma   90.00
#
_symmetry.space_group_name_H-M   'P 1'
#
loop_
_entity.id
_entity.type
_entity.pdbx_description
1 polymer ?
#
loop_
_entity_poly.entity_id
_entity_poly.type
_entity_poly.pdbx_seq_one_letter_code
_entity_poly.pdbx_strand_id
1 'polypeptide(L)' 'MAEYDHIPGLQKQLLRQPKGLPSLRIDESIKKLDDISAVLDADTDTLLSLFRVEGYNPEPAINFKVAV' A
#
# COMPACT_ATOMS: atom_id res chain seq x y z
N MET A 1 8.18 18.86 17.90
CA MET A 1 6.70 18.82 17.86
C MET A 1 6.14 19.15 16.49
N ALA A 2 6.52 20.26 15.84
CA ALA A 2 6.02 20.63 14.50
C ALA A 2 6.29 19.57 13.41
N GLU A 3 7.38 18.81 13.50
CA GLU A 3 7.70 17.73 12.54
C GLU A 3 6.80 16.48 12.65
N TYR A 4 6.04 16.37 13.75
CA TYR A 4 5.04 15.32 13.99
C TYR A 4 3.62 15.84 13.78
N ASP A 5 3.46 17.13 13.46
CA ASP A 5 2.16 17.69 13.16
C ASP A 5 1.71 17.24 11.77
N HIS A 6 0.71 16.36 11.75
CA HIS A 6 0.14 15.85 10.51
C HIS A 6 -0.95 16.76 9.95
N ILE A 7 -1.44 17.76 10.69
CA ILE A 7 -2.56 18.61 10.29
C ILE A 7 -2.31 19.25 8.90
N PRO A 8 -1.16 19.86 8.61
CA PRO A 8 -0.93 20.48 7.30
C PRO A 8 -0.95 19.47 6.14
N GLY A 9 -0.37 18.29 6.36
CA GLY A 9 -0.34 17.22 5.36
C GLY A 9 -1.73 16.64 5.08
N LEU A 10 -2.55 16.46 6.13
CA LEU A 10 -3.92 15.98 6.02
C LEU A 10 -4.83 17.00 5.34
N GLN A 11 -4.69 18.29 5.64
CA GLN A 11 -5.42 19.35 4.94
C GLN A 11 -5.08 19.34 3.44
N LYS A 12 -3.81 19.17 3.08
CA LYS A 12 -3.39 18.99 1.67
C LYS A 12 -4.01 17.75 1.03
N GLN A 13 -4.13 16.64 1.78
CA GLN A 13 -4.75 15.41 1.28
C GLN A 13 -6.25 15.58 1.02
N LEU A 14 -6.97 16.28 1.89
CA LEU A 14 -8.42 16.54 1.75
C LEU A 14 -8.78 17.36 0.51
N LEU A 15 -7.84 18.13 -0.04
CA LEU A 15 -8.04 18.90 -1.28
C LEU A 15 -7.85 18.06 -2.56
N ARG A 16 -7.40 16.80 -2.46
CA ARG A 16 -7.20 15.91 -3.61
C ARG A 16 -8.52 15.29 -4.03
N GLN A 17 -8.77 15.27 -5.35
CA GLN A 17 -9.91 14.53 -5.89
C GLN A 17 -9.62 13.01 -5.82
N PRO A 18 -10.53 12.20 -5.26
CA PRO A 18 -10.37 10.75 -5.27
C PRO A 18 -10.30 10.20 -6.70
N LYS A 19 -9.38 9.26 -6.93
CA LYS A 19 -9.26 8.52 -8.18
C LYS A 19 -9.95 7.16 -8.06
N GLY A 20 -10.09 6.46 -9.19
CA GLY A 20 -10.54 5.07 -9.21
C GLY A 20 -9.67 4.19 -8.29
N LEU A 21 -10.32 3.27 -7.60
CA LEU A 21 -9.63 2.32 -6.73
C LEU A 21 -8.82 1.32 -7.58
N PRO A 22 -7.64 0.88 -7.11
CA PRO A 22 -6.93 -0.22 -7.74
C PRO A 22 -7.64 -1.56 -7.47
N SER A 23 -7.20 -2.59 -8.18
CA SER A 23 -7.49 -3.98 -7.83
C SER A 23 -6.23 -4.67 -7.29
N LEU A 24 -6.43 -5.64 -6.40
CA LEU A 24 -5.39 -6.57 -5.97
C LEU A 24 -5.69 -7.93 -6.62
N ARG A 25 -4.80 -8.39 -7.49
CA ARG A 25 -4.84 -9.73 -8.06
C ARG A 25 -3.96 -10.65 -7.22
N ILE A 26 -4.54 -11.76 -6.79
CA ILE A 26 -3.86 -12.84 -6.08
C ILE A 26 -3.69 -14.00 -7.07
N ASP A 27 -2.50 -14.58 -7.11
CA ASP A 27 -2.21 -15.74 -7.94
C ASP A 27 -3.14 -16.91 -7.63
N GLU A 28 -3.56 -17.62 -8.67
CA GLU A 28 -4.57 -18.68 -8.53
C GLU A 28 -4.05 -19.90 -7.77
N SER A 29 -2.74 -20.05 -7.58
CA SER A 29 -2.18 -21.12 -6.75
C SER A 29 -2.50 -20.95 -5.25
N ILE A 30 -2.84 -19.74 -4.79
CA ILE A 30 -3.19 -19.46 -3.40
C ILE A 30 -4.69 -19.72 -3.19
N LYS A 31 -5.03 -20.75 -2.41
CA LYS A 31 -6.42 -21.15 -2.14
C LYS A 31 -6.76 -21.12 -0.64
N LYS A 32 -5.77 -21.22 0.23
CA LYS A 32 -5.91 -21.22 1.69
C LYS A 32 -4.77 -20.45 2.36
N LEU A 33 -4.93 -20.14 3.65
CA LEU A 33 -3.92 -19.39 4.42
C LEU A 33 -2.58 -20.12 4.49
N ASP A 34 -2.56 -21.45 4.54
CA ASP A 34 -1.29 -22.19 4.60
C ASP A 34 -0.40 -21.93 3.37
N ASP A 35 -1.00 -21.64 2.21
CA ASP A 35 -0.29 -21.45 0.94
C ASP A 35 0.56 -20.17 0.94
N ILE A 36 0.30 -19.22 1.85
CA ILE A 36 1.06 -17.98 1.98
C ILE A 36 2.16 -18.04 3.05
N SER A 37 2.26 -19.15 3.80
CA SER A 37 3.24 -19.27 4.89
C SER A 37 4.68 -19.10 4.39
N ALA A 38 5.00 -19.75 3.26
CA ALA A 38 6.31 -19.64 2.61
C ALA A 38 6.54 -18.26 1.97
N VAL A 39 5.47 -17.50 1.73
CA VAL A 39 5.55 -16.16 1.13
C VAL A 39 6.00 -15.12 2.15
N LEU A 40 5.78 -15.34 3.44
CA LEU A 40 6.20 -14.44 4.51
C LEU A 40 7.73 -14.25 4.56
N ASP A 41 8.48 -15.28 4.15
CA ASP A 41 9.94 -15.29 4.11
C ASP A 41 10.51 -15.12 2.70
N ALA A 42 9.65 -14.94 1.68
CA ALA A 42 10.06 -14.83 0.29
C ALA A 42 10.66 -13.45 -0.04
N ASP A 43 11.47 -13.40 -1.10
CA ASP A 43 11.98 -12.13 -1.61
C ASP A 43 10.87 -11.28 -2.26
N THR A 44 11.19 -10.00 -2.49
CA THR A 44 10.24 -9.04 -3.06
C THR A 44 9.75 -9.47 -4.44
N ASP A 45 10.61 -10.01 -5.28
CA ASP A 45 10.24 -10.40 -6.64
C ASP A 45 9.25 -11.57 -6.63
N THR A 46 9.47 -12.56 -5.77
CA THR A 46 8.56 -13.67 -5.54
C THR A 46 7.22 -13.19 -5.01
N LEU A 47 7.21 -12.29 -4.01
CA LEU A 47 5.99 -11.71 -3.46
C LEU A 47 5.18 -10.97 -4.54
N LEU A 48 5.84 -10.13 -5.34
CA LEU A 48 5.21 -9.35 -6.41
C LEU A 48 4.76 -10.21 -7.60
N SER A 49 5.31 -11.42 -7.74
CA SER A 49 4.82 -12.40 -8.71
C SER A 49 3.43 -12.93 -8.34
N LEU A 50 3.18 -13.11 -7.03
CA LEU A 50 1.97 -13.70 -6.45
C LEU A 50 0.87 -12.67 -6.16
N PHE A 51 1.25 -11.45 -5.77
CA PHE A 51 0.33 -10.37 -5.44
C PHE A 51 0.62 -9.16 -6.32
N ARG A 52 -0.33 -8.80 -7.18
CA ARG A 52 -0.18 -7.69 -8.12
C ARG A 52 -1.23 -6.64 -7.90
N VAL A 53 -0.78 -5.40 -7.76
CA VAL A 53 -1.66 -4.24 -7.72
C VAL A 53 -1.83 -3.70 -9.13
N GLU A 54 -3.05 -3.64 -9.62
CA GLU A 54 -3.39 -3.13 -10.95
C GLU A 54 -4.16 -1.82 -10.84
N GLY A 55 -3.85 -0.84 -11.70
CA GLY A 55 -4.57 0.43 -11.74
C GLY A 55 -4.28 1.41 -10.60
N TYR A 56 -3.22 1.20 -9.81
CA TYR A 56 -2.85 2.14 -8.74
C TYR A 56 -2.14 3.38 -9.30
N ASN A 57 -2.86 4.51 -9.36
CA ASN A 57 -2.36 5.80 -9.83
C ASN A 57 -2.54 6.89 -8.76
N PRO A 58 -1.82 6.83 -7.62
CA PRO A 58 -2.03 7.76 -6.51
C PRO A 58 -1.54 9.18 -6.85
N GLU A 59 -1.94 10.14 -6.04
CA GLU A 59 -1.22 11.42 -5.94
C GLU A 59 0.13 11.22 -5.25
N PRO A 60 1.12 12.12 -5.43
CA PRO A 60 2.43 11.99 -4.79
C PRO A 60 2.33 11.79 -3.27
N ALA A 61 3.24 10.97 -2.72
CA ALA A 61 3.28 10.66 -1.30
C ALA A 61 3.38 11.94 -0.44
N ILE A 62 2.70 11.93 0.71
CA ILE A 62 2.85 12.93 1.76
C ILE A 62 3.56 12.23 2.92
N ASN A 63 4.74 12.70 3.30
CA ASN A 63 5.52 12.10 4.37
C ASN A 63 4.99 12.54 5.73
N PHE A 64 4.67 11.57 6.58
CA PHE A 64 4.26 11.79 7.97
C PHE A 64 5.28 11.13 8.91
N LYS A 65 5.66 11.80 10.01
CA LYS A 65 6.48 11.19 11.06
C LYS A 65 5.61 10.60 12.15
N VAL A 66 5.80 9.33 12.47
CA VAL A 66 5.07 8.68 13.56
C VAL A 66 5.52 9.26 14.90
N ALA A 67 4.58 9.56 15.79
CA ALA A 67 4.89 9.93 17.16
C ALA A 67 5.38 8.68 17.92
N VAL A 68 6.53 8.80 18.57
CA VAL A 68 7.16 7.72 19.37
C VAL A 68 6.70 7.82 20.81
#